data_AF-A0A3D5R342-F1
#
_entry.id   AF-A0A3D5R342-F1
#
_cell.length_a   1.000
_cell.length_b   1.000
_cell.length_c   1.000
_cell.angle_alpha   90.00
_cell.angle_beta   90.00
_cell.angle_gamma   90.00
#
_symmetry.space_group_name_H-M   'P 1'
#
loop_
_entity.id
_entity.type
_entity.pdbx_description
1 polymer ?
#
loop_
_entity_poly.entity_id
_entity_poly.type
_entity_poly.pdbx_seq_one_letter_code
_entity_poly.pdbx_strand_id
1 'polypeptide(L)'
;MSNNTLKKAILDNFGARSPSIVFEIPPDRLVNKEYSENLSREVFTNFEWEVFIASRDIVGRIPETPGLYMFVWKPYLTLKNISGNVDLRYILYVGKANSHTSNLRTRFRIDYFDVIKQHPHLLWDKVDVENREDRLRKYLNLWEIEYWFCSITNALDVEKIEKLEVELISTLNPLINDIYTMKEIEVIKVKATAKAILQEEPPF
;
A
#
# COMPACT_ATOMS: atom_id res chain seq x y z
N MET A 1 15.46 14.39 3.49
CA MET A 1 16.57 14.40 2.50
C MET A 1 16.16 15.34 1.37
N SER A 2 17.05 16.20 0.87
CA SER A 2 16.63 17.30 0.00
C SER A 2 16.19 16.82 -1.39
N ASN A 3 15.20 17.50 -1.98
CA ASN A 3 14.77 17.32 -3.38
C ASN A 3 15.94 17.30 -4.40
N ASN A 4 17.13 17.76 -4.01
CA ASN A 4 18.33 17.80 -4.85
C ASN A 4 18.86 16.42 -5.24
N THR A 5 18.76 15.38 -4.40
CA THR A 5 19.28 14.04 -4.75
C THR A 5 18.48 13.39 -5.87
N LEU A 6 17.14 13.44 -5.77
CA LEU A 6 16.24 12.92 -6.81
C LEU A 6 16.33 13.78 -8.08
N LYS A 7 16.39 15.11 -7.94
CA LYS A 7 16.62 16.00 -9.09
C LYS A 7 17.93 15.69 -9.79
N LYS A 8 19.01 15.46 -9.05
CA LYS A 8 20.31 15.06 -9.61
C LYS A 8 20.20 13.72 -10.35
N ALA A 9 19.59 12.70 -9.74
CA ALA A 9 19.42 11.40 -10.40
C ALA A 9 18.59 11.49 -11.69
N ILE A 10 17.54 12.31 -11.72
CA ILE A 10 16.75 12.59 -12.93
C ILE A 10 17.61 13.25 -14.01
N LEU A 11 18.44 14.23 -13.64
CA LEU A 11 19.34 14.92 -14.58
C LEU A 11 20.43 13.99 -15.11
N ASP A 12 21.06 13.20 -14.23
CA ASP A 12 22.11 12.24 -14.58
C ASP A 12 21.60 11.15 -15.53
N ASN A 13 20.29 10.85 -15.49
CA ASN A 13 19.63 9.87 -16.34
C ASN A 13 18.68 10.51 -17.37
N PHE A 14 18.85 11.81 -17.66
CA PHE A 14 17.99 12.51 -18.60
C PHE A 14 18.14 11.89 -20.00
N GLY A 15 17.03 11.44 -20.59
CA GLY A 15 17.01 10.74 -21.88
C GLY A 15 17.22 9.22 -21.78
N ALA A 16 17.67 8.69 -20.64
CA ALA A 16 17.62 7.25 -20.38
C ALA A 16 16.19 6.84 -20.01
N ARG A 17 15.68 5.77 -20.63
CA ARG A 17 14.42 5.16 -20.20
C ARG A 17 14.68 4.34 -18.94
N SER A 18 13.96 4.62 -17.87
CA SER A 18 13.84 3.67 -16.76
C SER A 18 13.16 2.39 -17.27
N PRO A 19 13.38 1.24 -16.64
CA PRO A 19 12.53 0.08 -16.84
C PRO A 19 11.05 0.45 -16.65
N SER A 20 10.18 -0.22 -17.41
CA SER A 20 8.73 -0.05 -17.25
C SER A 20 8.29 -0.61 -15.90
N ILE A 21 7.40 0.11 -15.22
CA ILE A 21 6.65 -0.47 -14.11
C ILE A 21 5.48 -1.25 -14.71
N VAL A 22 5.44 -2.55 -14.45
CA VAL A 22 4.37 -3.43 -14.93
C VAL A 22 3.35 -3.59 -13.81
N PHE A 23 2.13 -3.09 -14.03
CA PHE A 23 0.99 -3.32 -13.14
C PHE A 23 0.12 -4.42 -13.75
N GLU A 24 0.19 -5.62 -13.20
CA GLU A 24 -0.66 -6.73 -13.62
C GLU A 24 -1.93 -6.75 -12.80
N ILE A 25 -3.03 -6.30 -13.38
CA ILE A 25 -4.31 -6.25 -12.67
C ILE A 25 -5.10 -7.54 -12.96
N PRO A 26 -5.46 -8.33 -11.93
CA PRO A 26 -6.23 -9.56 -12.12
C PRO A 26 -7.66 -9.22 -12.56
N PRO A 27 -8.05 -9.54 -13.80
CA PRO A 27 -9.31 -9.03 -14.37
C PRO A 27 -10.53 -9.71 -13.76
N ASP A 28 -10.41 -10.97 -13.34
CA ASP A 28 -11.49 -11.80 -12.79
C ASP A 28 -12.23 -11.14 -11.62
N ARG A 29 -11.50 -10.39 -10.79
CA ARG A 29 -12.09 -9.69 -9.64
C ARG A 29 -12.70 -8.35 -10.00
N LEU A 30 -12.08 -7.62 -10.91
CA LEU A 30 -12.54 -6.28 -11.30
C LEU A 30 -13.70 -6.31 -12.31
N VAL A 31 -13.89 -7.40 -13.05
CA VAL A 31 -15.08 -7.55 -13.90
C VAL A 31 -16.36 -7.74 -13.08
N ASN A 32 -16.25 -8.20 -11.83
CA ASN A 32 -17.39 -8.28 -10.92
C ASN A 32 -17.66 -6.90 -10.31
N LYS A 33 -18.64 -6.20 -10.87
CA LYS A 33 -19.07 -4.87 -10.43
C LYS A 33 -19.49 -4.85 -8.96
N GLU A 34 -20.33 -5.80 -8.53
CA GLU A 34 -20.84 -5.85 -7.15
C GLU A 34 -19.70 -6.06 -6.15
N TYR A 35 -18.78 -6.97 -6.45
CA TYR A 35 -17.57 -7.19 -5.64
C TYR A 35 -16.75 -5.90 -5.52
N SER A 36 -16.49 -5.23 -6.66
CA SER A 36 -15.68 -4.01 -6.69
C SER A 36 -16.34 -2.86 -5.94
N GLU A 37 -17.66 -2.70 -6.06
CA GLU A 37 -18.42 -1.68 -5.33
C GLU A 37 -18.46 -1.97 -3.82
N ASN A 38 -18.63 -3.23 -3.43
CA ASN A 38 -18.62 -3.63 -2.02
C ASN A 38 -17.24 -3.44 -1.39
N LEU A 39 -16.16 -3.86 -2.06
CA LEU A 39 -14.80 -3.63 -1.59
C LEU A 39 -14.49 -2.13 -1.50
N SER A 40 -14.90 -1.34 -2.51
CA SER A 40 -14.72 0.11 -2.48
C SER A 40 -15.44 0.76 -1.31
N ARG A 41 -16.68 0.34 -1.03
CA ARG A 41 -17.45 0.83 0.12
C ARG A 41 -16.78 0.41 1.43
N GLU A 42 -16.36 -0.85 1.53
CA GLU A 42 -15.72 -1.38 2.73
C GLU A 42 -14.42 -0.66 3.04
N VAL A 43 -13.61 -0.37 2.02
CA VAL A 43 -12.29 0.26 2.19
C VAL A 43 -12.37 1.78 2.31
N PHE A 44 -13.15 2.46 1.46
CA PHE A 44 -13.08 3.92 1.33
C PHE A 44 -14.26 4.67 1.93
N THR A 45 -15.37 3.99 2.25
CA THR A 45 -16.51 4.63 2.94
C THR A 45 -16.49 4.36 4.45
N ASN A 46 -16.03 3.18 4.88
CA ASN A 46 -16.07 2.79 6.28
C ASN A 46 -14.80 3.14 7.07
N PHE A 47 -13.75 3.63 6.40
CA PHE A 47 -12.50 4.04 7.05
C PHE A 47 -12.17 5.48 6.72
N GLU A 48 -11.70 6.20 7.72
CA GLU A 48 -11.15 7.54 7.56
C GLU A 48 -9.67 7.41 7.17
N TRP A 49 -9.39 7.66 5.89
CA TRP A 49 -8.02 7.65 5.37
C TRP A 49 -7.37 9.01 5.56
N GLU A 50 -6.28 9.04 6.31
CA GLU A 50 -5.36 10.16 6.33
C GLU A 50 -4.31 9.99 5.22
N VAL A 51 -4.01 11.07 4.51
CA VAL A 51 -3.11 11.07 3.36
C VAL A 51 -1.98 12.06 3.58
N PHE A 52 -0.74 11.57 3.52
CA PHE A 52 0.45 12.41 3.58
C PHE A 52 1.39 12.12 2.41
N ILE A 53 2.19 13.13 2.02
CA ILE A 53 3.34 12.85 1.15
C ILE A 53 4.38 12.07 1.96
N ALA A 54 4.67 10.85 1.50
CA ALA A 54 5.64 9.96 2.12
C ALA A 54 7.01 10.65 2.19
N SER A 55 7.46 10.89 3.41
CA SER A 55 8.73 11.52 3.74
C SER A 55 9.09 11.19 5.19
N ARG A 56 10.33 11.45 5.58
CA ARG A 56 10.77 11.21 6.97
C ARG A 56 10.07 12.11 7.98
N ASP A 57 9.62 13.28 7.55
CA ASP A 57 9.08 14.32 8.43
C ASP A 57 7.66 14.01 8.91
N ILE A 58 6.96 13.05 8.28
CA ILE A 58 5.60 12.68 8.68
C ILE A 58 5.57 11.71 9.86
N VAL A 59 6.70 11.12 10.26
CA VAL A 59 6.75 10.10 11.34
C VAL A 59 6.06 10.57 12.62
N GLY A 60 6.32 11.82 13.03
CA GLY A 60 5.71 12.40 14.24
C GLY A 60 4.20 12.63 14.13
N ARG A 61 3.65 12.63 12.91
CA ARG A 61 2.23 12.84 12.62
C ARG A 61 1.45 11.54 12.48
N ILE A 62 2.13 10.43 12.21
CA ILE A 62 1.49 9.11 12.16
C ILE A 62 1.16 8.70 13.60
N PRO A 63 -0.05 8.20 13.90
CA PRO A 63 -0.42 7.78 15.25
C PRO A 63 0.25 6.46 15.67
N GLU A 64 0.40 6.26 16.98
CA GLU A 64 0.89 5.00 17.59
C GLU A 64 -0.24 3.99 17.79
N THR A 65 -1.06 3.81 16.76
CA THR A 65 -2.23 2.93 16.79
C THR A 65 -2.10 1.81 15.76
N PRO A 66 -2.79 0.68 15.97
CA PRO A 66 -3.00 -0.29 14.91
C PRO A 66 -3.72 0.33 13.71
N GLY A 67 -3.55 -0.26 12.53
CA GLY A 67 -4.18 0.24 11.32
C GLY A 67 -3.82 -0.49 10.04
N LEU A 68 -4.42 -0.04 8.95
CA LEU A 68 -4.08 -0.41 7.58
C LEU A 68 -3.42 0.79 6.90
N TYR A 69 -2.46 0.53 6.01
CA TYR A 69 -1.80 1.58 5.25
C TYR A 69 -1.46 1.13 3.84
N MET A 70 -1.23 2.12 2.97
CA MET A 70 -0.78 1.91 1.61
C MET A 70 0.20 2.99 1.16
N PHE A 71 1.10 2.61 0.27
CA PHE A 71 1.90 3.55 -0.51
C PHE A 71 1.27 3.70 -1.89
N VAL A 72 0.93 4.94 -2.26
CA VAL A 72 0.26 5.26 -3.51
C VAL A 72 1.14 6.19 -4.32
N TRP A 73 1.46 5.82 -5.56
CA TRP A 73 2.15 6.70 -6.47
C TRP A 73 1.16 7.52 -7.29
N LYS A 74 1.36 8.83 -7.28
CA LYS A 74 0.58 9.78 -8.06
C LYS A 74 1.51 10.50 -9.04
N PRO A 75 1.54 10.12 -10.33
CA PRO A 75 2.29 10.89 -11.31
C PRO A 75 1.68 12.28 -11.49
N TYR A 76 2.52 13.25 -11.86
CA TYR A 76 2.09 14.62 -12.21
C TYR A 76 1.28 14.68 -13.51
N LEU A 77 1.17 13.56 -14.23
CA LEU A 77 0.40 13.47 -15.46
C LEU A 77 -1.10 13.57 -15.12
N THR A 78 -1.72 14.67 -15.51
CA THR A 78 -3.17 14.87 -15.41
C THR A 78 -3.80 14.61 -16.77
N LEU A 79 -4.73 13.67 -16.82
CA LEU A 79 -5.57 13.45 -17.99
C LEU A 79 -6.91 14.18 -17.78
N LYS A 80 -7.55 14.62 -18.86
CA LYS A 80 -8.85 15.29 -18.78
C LYS A 80 -9.80 14.73 -19.84
N ASN A 81 -11.03 14.43 -19.44
CA ASN A 81 -12.12 14.07 -20.33
C ASN A 81 -13.31 15.03 -20.14
N ILE A 82 -14.44 14.73 -20.82
CA ILE A 82 -15.67 15.54 -20.73
C ILE A 82 -16.25 15.61 -19.31
N SER A 83 -15.98 14.60 -18.48
CA SER A 83 -16.49 14.47 -17.11
C SER A 83 -15.57 15.07 -16.06
N GLY A 84 -14.35 15.50 -16.43
CA GLY A 84 -13.41 16.15 -15.52
C GLY A 84 -11.98 15.65 -15.66
N ASN A 85 -11.18 15.90 -14.63
CA ASN A 85 -9.81 15.40 -14.53
C ASN A 85 -9.84 13.92 -14.13
N VAL A 86 -9.00 13.13 -14.77
CA VAL A 86 -8.75 11.73 -14.43
C VAL A 86 -7.45 11.69 -13.64
N ASP A 87 -7.58 11.44 -12.35
CA ASP A 87 -6.45 11.24 -11.46
C ASP A 87 -5.90 9.83 -11.64
N LEU A 88 -4.61 9.73 -11.94
CA LEU A 88 -3.88 8.47 -11.97
C LEU A 88 -3.29 8.23 -10.58
N ARG A 89 -3.75 7.18 -9.90
CA ARG A 89 -3.20 6.71 -8.63
C ARG A 89 -2.91 5.23 -8.73
N TYR A 90 -1.68 4.84 -8.41
CA TYR A 90 -1.23 3.47 -8.45
C TYR A 90 -0.85 3.02 -7.05
N ILE A 91 -1.59 2.04 -6.51
CA ILE A 91 -1.27 1.46 -5.21
C ILE A 91 -0.05 0.57 -5.41
N LEU A 92 1.07 0.98 -4.82
CA LEU A 92 2.35 0.27 -4.91
C LEU A 92 2.47 -0.81 -3.85
N TYR A 93 1.94 -0.54 -2.66
CA TYR A 93 2.04 -1.41 -1.51
C TYR A 93 0.82 -1.25 -0.60
N VAL A 94 0.39 -2.35 0.01
CA VAL A 94 -0.60 -2.40 1.08
C VAL A 94 0.01 -3.19 2.23
N GLY A 95 -0.17 -2.71 3.46
CA GLY A 95 0.28 -3.42 4.65
C GLY A 95 -0.57 -3.07 5.86
N LYS A 96 -0.50 -3.94 6.88
CA LYS A 96 -1.13 -3.71 8.18
C LYS A 96 -0.15 -3.52 9.33
N ALA A 97 -0.66 -2.94 10.40
CA ALA A 97 -0.02 -2.78 11.69
C ALA A 97 -1.02 -3.24 12.76
N ASN A 98 -0.86 -4.44 13.33
CA ASN A 98 -1.90 -5.09 14.14
C ASN A 98 -1.49 -5.39 15.59
N SER A 99 -0.41 -4.77 16.10
CA SER A 99 0.01 -4.98 17.50
C SER A 99 0.53 -3.70 18.15
N HIS A 100 0.62 -3.73 19.49
CA HIS A 100 1.20 -2.63 20.27
C HIS A 100 2.68 -2.41 19.93
N THR A 101 3.40 -3.48 19.59
CA THR A 101 4.82 -3.44 19.18
C THR A 101 5.01 -3.12 17.70
N SER A 102 3.95 -3.17 16.91
CA SER A 102 3.94 -2.96 15.46
C SER A 102 2.71 -2.12 15.06
N ASN A 103 2.65 -0.89 15.59
CA ASN A 103 1.68 0.13 15.22
C ASN A 103 2.10 0.89 13.94
N LEU A 104 1.22 1.72 13.39
CA LEU A 104 1.45 2.46 12.15
C LEU A 104 2.75 3.28 12.16
N ARG A 105 2.97 4.08 13.23
CA ARG A 105 4.19 4.89 13.38
C ARG A 105 5.44 4.04 13.45
N THR A 106 5.42 2.99 14.26
CA THR A 106 6.56 2.08 14.44
C THR A 106 6.91 1.38 13.13
N ARG A 107 5.91 0.86 12.40
CA ARG A 107 6.10 0.25 11.08
C ARG A 107 6.72 1.22 10.09
N PHE A 108 6.17 2.44 10.01
CA PHE A 108 6.73 3.45 9.12
C PHE A 108 8.18 3.79 9.47
N ARG A 109 8.47 3.95 10.76
CA ARG A 109 9.81 4.32 11.24
C ARG A 109 10.84 3.22 11.01
N ILE A 110 10.49 1.96 11.25
CA ILE A 110 11.44 0.85 11.16
C ILE A 110 11.60 0.39 9.70
N ASP A 111 10.49 0.19 9.00
CA ASP A 111 10.51 -0.50 7.70
C ASP A 111 10.72 0.48 6.53
N TYR A 112 10.25 1.73 6.65
CA TYR A 112 10.15 2.64 5.50
C TYR A 112 11.04 3.88 5.57
N PHE A 113 11.45 4.29 6.77
CA PHE A 113 12.21 5.51 7.00
C PHE A 113 13.52 5.57 6.21
N ASP A 114 14.20 4.44 6.07
CA ASP A 114 15.51 4.31 5.40
C ASP A 114 15.43 3.85 3.95
N VAL A 115 14.23 3.74 3.38
CA VAL A 115 14.05 3.40 1.96
C VAL A 115 13.38 4.53 1.18
N ILE A 116 12.48 5.29 1.81
CA ILE A 116 11.75 6.38 1.14
C ILE A 116 12.71 7.48 0.70
N LYS A 117 12.76 7.73 -0.61
CA LYS A 117 13.54 8.81 -1.25
C LYS A 117 15.03 8.81 -0.88
N GLN A 118 15.60 7.65 -0.51
CA GLN A 118 17.01 7.52 -0.14
C GLN A 118 17.92 7.18 -1.31
N HIS A 119 17.43 6.39 -2.27
CA HIS A 119 18.23 5.83 -3.36
C HIS A 119 17.59 6.05 -4.75
N PRO A 120 17.37 7.30 -5.19
CA PRO A 120 16.75 7.62 -6.49
C PRO A 120 17.33 6.91 -7.72
N HIS A 121 18.65 6.67 -7.72
CA HIS A 121 19.34 6.03 -8.85
C HIS A 121 18.84 4.60 -9.13
N LEU A 122 18.29 3.91 -8.12
CA LEU A 122 17.76 2.55 -8.27
C LEU A 122 16.56 2.47 -9.23
N LEU A 123 15.86 3.58 -9.48
CA LEU A 123 14.75 3.61 -10.44
C LEU A 123 15.19 3.31 -11.88
N TRP A 124 16.45 3.58 -12.22
CA TRP A 124 17.03 3.29 -13.54
C TRP A 124 17.85 1.99 -13.57
N ASP A 125 17.98 1.30 -12.43
CA ASP A 125 18.68 0.04 -12.39
C ASP A 125 17.90 -1.03 -13.16
N LYS A 126 18.60 -1.75 -14.04
CA LYS A 126 18.02 -2.80 -14.88
C LYS A 126 17.96 -4.15 -14.18
N VAL A 127 18.52 -4.23 -12.97
CA VAL A 127 18.42 -5.44 -12.14
C VAL A 127 16.95 -5.67 -11.75
N ASP A 128 16.47 -6.87 -12.06
CA ASP A 128 15.18 -7.35 -11.63
C ASP A 128 15.18 -7.57 -10.11
N VAL A 129 14.09 -7.18 -9.46
CA VAL A 129 13.94 -7.20 -8.01
C VAL A 129 12.99 -8.32 -7.60
N GLU A 130 13.55 -9.43 -7.14
CA GLU A 130 12.79 -10.65 -6.84
C GLU A 130 12.05 -10.59 -5.50
N ASN A 131 12.62 -9.91 -4.51
CA ASN A 131 12.07 -9.87 -3.15
C ASN A 131 11.44 -8.51 -2.81
N ARG A 132 10.57 -8.53 -1.80
CA ARG A 132 9.84 -7.36 -1.31
C ARG A 132 10.75 -6.21 -0.87
N GLU A 133 11.86 -6.51 -0.18
CA GLU A 133 12.75 -5.48 0.37
C GLU A 133 13.42 -4.67 -0.74
N ASP A 134 13.88 -5.35 -1.79
CA ASP A 134 14.48 -4.70 -2.95
C ASP A 134 13.42 -3.92 -3.76
N ARG A 135 12.19 -4.43 -3.86
CA ARG A 135 11.06 -3.68 -4.45
C ARG A 135 10.74 -2.41 -3.65
N LEU A 136 10.73 -2.46 -2.32
CA LEU A 136 10.56 -1.28 -1.47
C LEU A 136 11.68 -0.26 -1.73
N ARG A 137 12.94 -0.71 -1.72
CA ARG A 137 14.10 0.15 -2.00
C ARG A 137 14.07 0.74 -3.40
N LYS A 138 13.58 0.02 -4.40
CA LYS A 138 13.50 0.53 -5.77
C LYS A 138 12.35 1.53 -5.92
N TYR A 139 11.13 1.13 -5.58
CA TYR A 139 9.93 1.86 -5.95
C TYR A 139 9.52 2.95 -4.95
N LEU A 140 9.97 2.90 -3.68
CA LEU A 140 9.74 3.99 -2.72
C LEU A 140 10.63 5.24 -2.95
N ASN A 141 11.35 5.26 -4.07
CA ASN A 141 12.12 6.40 -4.55
C ASN A 141 11.41 7.20 -5.64
N LEU A 142 10.22 6.77 -6.08
CA LEU A 142 9.40 7.53 -7.02
C LEU A 142 9.06 8.92 -6.46
N TRP A 143 8.88 9.87 -7.38
CA TRP A 143 8.45 11.22 -7.04
C TRP A 143 6.96 11.19 -6.64
N GLU A 144 6.59 11.95 -5.60
CA GLU A 144 5.22 12.03 -5.04
C GLU A 144 4.56 10.67 -4.74
N ILE A 145 5.20 9.94 -3.84
CA ILE A 145 4.53 8.84 -3.15
C ILE A 145 3.72 9.42 -1.99
N GLU A 146 2.45 9.04 -1.94
CA GLU A 146 1.55 9.28 -0.84
C GLU A 146 1.58 8.06 0.12
N TYR A 147 1.53 8.31 1.42
CA TYR A 147 1.30 7.33 2.46
C TYR A 147 -0.11 7.54 2.98
N TRP A 148 -1.00 6.61 2.67
CA TRP A 148 -2.37 6.63 3.15
C TRP A 148 -2.47 5.66 4.32
N PHE A 149 -3.10 6.05 5.41
CA PHE A 149 -3.37 5.14 6.51
C PHE A 149 -4.74 5.40 7.12
N CYS A 150 -5.31 4.37 7.73
CA CYS A 150 -6.46 4.49 8.61
C CYS A 150 -6.14 3.84 9.96
N SER A 151 -6.45 4.58 11.03
CA SER A 151 -6.25 4.12 12.39
C SER A 151 -7.41 3.26 12.85
N ILE A 152 -7.12 2.28 13.69
CA ILE A 152 -8.12 1.40 14.26
C ILE A 152 -8.11 1.49 15.78
N THR A 153 -9.29 1.74 16.33
CA THR A 153 -9.49 1.94 17.77
C THR A 153 -10.16 0.75 18.44
N ASN A 154 -10.88 -0.11 17.70
CA ASN A 154 -11.61 -1.25 18.27
C ASN A 154 -10.96 -2.60 17.91
N ALA A 155 -10.99 -3.55 18.85
CA ALA A 155 -10.40 -4.88 18.66
C ALA A 155 -11.09 -5.72 17.56
N LEU A 156 -12.41 -5.55 17.38
CA LEU A 156 -13.19 -6.21 16.32
C LEU A 156 -12.72 -5.83 14.91
N ASP A 157 -12.12 -4.66 14.77
CA ASP A 157 -11.62 -4.17 13.49
C ASP A 157 -10.25 -4.77 13.11
N VAL A 158 -9.56 -5.46 14.04
CA VAL A 158 -8.27 -6.09 13.74
C VAL A 158 -8.42 -7.20 12.71
N GLU A 159 -9.39 -8.09 12.88
CA GLU A 159 -9.67 -9.18 11.94
C GLU A 159 -10.13 -8.65 10.59
N LYS A 160 -10.89 -7.55 10.61
CA LYS A 160 -11.32 -6.82 9.43
C LYS A 160 -10.13 -6.26 8.65
N ILE A 161 -9.11 -5.71 9.30
CA ILE A 161 -7.88 -5.28 8.60
C ILE A 161 -7.17 -6.44 7.93
N GLU A 162 -7.07 -7.60 8.58
CA GLU A 162 -6.36 -8.74 7.98
C GLU A 162 -7.07 -9.20 6.71
N LYS A 163 -8.39 -9.27 6.76
CA LYS A 163 -9.22 -9.59 5.59
C LYS A 163 -9.05 -8.53 4.49
N LEU A 164 -9.12 -7.25 4.85
CA LEU A 164 -9.02 -6.14 3.89
C LEU A 164 -7.65 -6.03 3.24
N GLU A 165 -6.57 -6.22 3.99
CA GLU A 165 -5.20 -6.29 3.46
C GLU A 165 -5.13 -7.35 2.36
N VAL A 166 -5.61 -8.57 2.66
CA VAL A 166 -5.61 -9.68 1.69
C VAL A 166 -6.48 -9.35 0.48
N GLU A 167 -7.69 -8.83 0.69
CA GLU A 167 -8.61 -8.49 -0.40
C GLU A 167 -8.07 -7.39 -1.30
N LEU A 168 -7.45 -6.35 -0.74
CA LEU A 168 -6.79 -5.28 -1.49
C LEU A 168 -5.59 -5.81 -2.27
N ILE A 169 -4.70 -6.59 -1.64
CA ILE A 169 -3.52 -7.14 -2.31
C ILE A 169 -3.95 -8.05 -3.45
N SER A 170 -4.91 -8.94 -3.21
CA SER A 170 -5.35 -9.90 -4.22
C SER A 170 -6.24 -9.31 -5.32
N THR A 171 -6.82 -8.14 -5.11
CA THR A 171 -7.62 -7.44 -6.13
C THR A 171 -6.79 -6.46 -6.94
N LEU A 172 -5.88 -5.74 -6.28
CA LEU A 172 -5.12 -4.65 -6.89
C LEU A 172 -3.73 -5.08 -7.36
N ASN A 173 -3.27 -6.24 -6.87
CA ASN A 173 -1.95 -6.79 -7.12
C ASN A 173 -0.82 -5.73 -7.01
N PRO A 174 -0.66 -5.06 -5.84
CA PRO A 174 0.29 -3.98 -5.70
C PRO A 174 1.72 -4.47 -5.96
N LEU A 175 2.44 -3.74 -6.80
CA LEU A 175 3.77 -4.10 -7.32
C LEU A 175 4.76 -4.57 -6.26
N ILE A 176 4.76 -3.94 -5.08
CA ILE A 176 5.74 -4.20 -4.03
C ILE A 176 5.35 -5.42 -3.19
N ASN A 177 4.06 -5.69 -3.00
CA ASN A 177 3.60 -6.83 -2.22
C ASN A 177 4.09 -8.16 -2.80
N ASP A 178 4.26 -9.16 -1.93
CA ASP A 178 4.31 -10.54 -2.40
C ASP A 178 2.88 -10.95 -2.77
N ILE A 179 2.70 -11.54 -3.94
CA ILE A 179 1.38 -11.95 -4.43
C ILE A 179 0.96 -13.20 -3.66
N TYR A 180 -0.18 -13.13 -2.96
CA TYR A 180 -0.74 -14.31 -2.32
C TYR A 180 -1.15 -15.34 -3.37
N THR A 181 -0.70 -16.57 -3.18
CA THR A 181 -1.26 -17.72 -3.89
C THR A 181 -2.70 -17.95 -3.43
N MET A 182 -3.53 -18.54 -4.30
CA MET A 182 -4.92 -18.88 -3.94
C MET A 182 -5.02 -19.74 -2.68
N LYS A 183 -4.04 -20.63 -2.45
CA LYS A 183 -3.94 -21.46 -1.24
C LYS A 183 -3.74 -20.62 0.02
N GLU A 184 -2.91 -19.58 -0.04
CA GLU A 184 -2.67 -18.69 1.10
C GLU A 184 -3.92 -17.86 1.41
N ILE A 185 -4.62 -17.38 0.37
CA ILE A 185 -5.89 -16.66 0.53
C ILE A 185 -6.93 -17.55 1.24
N GLU A 186 -7.07 -18.81 0.81
CA GLU A 186 -8.00 -19.76 1.44
C GLU A 186 -7.65 -20.03 2.91
N VAL A 187 -6.37 -20.27 3.22
CA VAL A 187 -5.92 -20.49 4.61
C VAL A 187 -6.21 -19.27 5.49
N ILE A 188 -5.98 -18.06 4.99
CA ILE A 188 -6.24 -16.82 5.76
C ILE A 188 -7.74 -16.65 5.99
N LYS A 189 -8.57 -16.88 4.96
CA LYS A 189 -10.04 -16.84 5.10
C LYS A 189 -10.54 -17.85 6.13
N VAL A 190 -10.05 -19.09 6.09
CA VAL A 190 -10.44 -20.14 7.06
C VAL A 190 -10.04 -19.76 8.48
N LYS A 191 -8.82 -19.23 8.68
CA LYS A 191 -8.37 -18.78 10.01
C LYS A 191 -9.21 -17.63 10.55
N ALA A 192 -9.56 -16.65 9.71
CA ALA A 192 -10.43 -15.54 10.11
C ALA A 192 -11.82 -16.05 10.55
N THR A 193 -12.43 -16.95 9.76
CA THR A 193 -13.73 -17.53 10.08
C THR A 193 -13.70 -18.37 11.36
N ALA A 194 -12.69 -19.23 11.54
CA ALA A 194 -12.57 -20.07 12.74
C ALA A 194 -12.38 -19.23 14.02
N LYS A 195 -11.66 -18.11 13.92
CA LYS A 195 -11.39 -17.22 15.04
C LYS A 195 -12.62 -16.38 15.44
N ALA A 196 -13.45 -16.01 14.48
CA ALA A 196 -14.74 -15.36 14.73
C ALA A 196 -15.72 -16.29 15.48
N ILE A 197 -15.80 -17.56 15.05
CA ILE A 197 -16.68 -18.58 15.70
C ILE A 197 -16.29 -18.83 17.16
N LEU A 198 -14.99 -18.83 17.48
CA LEU A 198 -14.50 -19.05 18.84
C LEU A 198 -14.69 -17.85 19.78
N GLN A 199 -15.01 -16.66 19.26
CA GLN A 199 -15.29 -15.46 20.06
C GLN A 199 -16.78 -15.24 20.34
N GLU A 200 -17.66 -16.04 19.73
CA GLU A 200 -19.11 -16.04 19.97
C GLU A 200 -19.54 -17.05 21.06
N GLU A 201 -18.68 -17.38 22.04
CA GLU A 201 -19.14 -18.13 23.21
C GLU A 201 -20.19 -17.30 23.97
N PRO A 202 -21.36 -17.88 24.31
CA PRO A 202 -22.46 -17.13 24.89
C PRO A 202 -22.06 -16.59 26.27
N PRO A 203 -22.49 -15.38 26.63
CA PRO A 203 -22.32 -14.89 27.99
C PRO A 203 -23.15 -15.81 28.90
N PHE A 204 -22.46 -16.50 29.82
CA PHE A 204 -23.12 -17.15 30.96
C PHE A 204 -23.73 -16.09 31.89
#